data_AF-A0A6G0VJP4-F1
#
_entry.id   AF-A0A6G0VJP4-F1
#
_cell.length_a   1.000
_cell.length_b   1.000
_cell.length_c   1.000
_cell.angle_alpha   90.00
_cell.angle_beta   90.00
_cell.angle_gamma   90.00
#
_symmetry.space_group_name_H-M   'P 1'
#
loop_
_entity.id
_entity.type
_entity.pdbx_description
1 polymer ?
#
loop_
_entity_poly.entity_id
_entity_poly.type
_entity_poly.pdbx_seq_one_letter_code
_entity_poly.pdbx_strand_id
1 'polypeptide(L)'
;MSYESNRSQKSCKREKHCSFLSRAPSKQKPIQFFAETTPSLEKRTNRSVQNAEIKLAGYFAEHNIPFLASDHLTDLLKEIFPDSDIAKLMSMKRTKTTAIIKNVIGATQKNEL
;
A
#
# COMPACT_ATOMS: atom_id res chain seq x y z
N MET A 1 62.70 -3.83 -29.38
CA MET A 1 62.66 -2.59 -30.17
C MET A 1 61.32 -1.92 -29.91
N SER A 2 61.35 -0.95 -29.01
CA SER A 2 60.19 -0.30 -28.40
C SER A 2 59.62 0.76 -29.33
N TYR A 3 58.57 0.43 -30.07
CA TYR A 3 57.85 1.37 -30.93
C TYR A 3 56.37 1.32 -30.58
N GLU A 4 55.97 2.10 -29.57
CA GLU A 4 54.61 2.65 -29.39
C GLU A 4 54.46 3.49 -28.11
N SER A 5 55.57 3.85 -27.44
CA SER A 5 55.60 5.04 -26.60
C SER A 5 55.64 6.29 -27.48
N ASN A 6 54.48 6.75 -27.96
CA ASN A 6 54.14 8.15 -28.30
C ASN A 6 52.90 8.23 -29.20
N ARG A 7 51.73 7.95 -28.63
CA ARG A 7 50.52 8.72 -28.98
C ARG A 7 49.97 9.39 -27.75
N SER A 8 50.90 10.07 -27.07
CA SER A 8 50.62 11.19 -26.20
C SER A 8 49.66 12.13 -26.92
N GLN A 9 48.52 12.39 -26.27
CA GLN A 9 47.90 13.70 -26.25
C GLN A 9 47.64 14.33 -27.62
N LYS A 10 46.52 14.01 -28.27
CA LYS A 10 45.86 14.97 -29.19
C LYS A 10 44.47 14.50 -29.56
N SER A 11 43.54 14.59 -28.61
CA SER A 11 42.19 15.07 -28.93
C SER A 11 41.50 15.54 -27.66
N CYS A 12 41.80 16.80 -27.31
CA CYS A 12 40.77 17.77 -26.96
C CYS A 12 39.72 17.32 -25.93
N LYS A 13 40.15 17.09 -24.69
CA LYS A 13 39.31 17.39 -23.53
C LYS A 13 38.96 18.88 -23.62
N ARG A 14 37.73 19.22 -24.01
CA ARG A 14 37.22 20.60 -23.90
C ARG A 14 37.25 20.98 -22.42
N GLU A 15 38.22 21.80 -22.02
CA GLU A 15 38.47 22.26 -20.65
C GLU A 15 37.24 22.84 -19.95
N LYS A 16 36.27 23.36 -20.71
CA LYS A 16 35.07 23.99 -20.17
C LYS A 16 34.08 23.01 -19.51
N HIS A 17 34.18 21.70 -19.75
CA HIS A 17 33.33 20.71 -19.08
C HIS A 17 34.01 19.99 -17.91
N CYS A 18 35.35 20.02 -17.81
CA CYS A 18 36.05 19.40 -16.67
C CYS A 18 36.12 20.30 -15.44
N SER A 19 36.12 21.63 -15.60
CA SER A 19 36.27 22.57 -14.48
C SER A 19 35.00 22.76 -13.63
N PHE A 20 33.82 22.34 -14.12
CA PHE A 20 32.59 22.37 -13.33
C PHE A 20 32.45 21.18 -12.37
N LEU A 21 33.11 20.05 -12.64
CA LEU A 21 33.06 18.85 -11.80
C LEU A 21 33.87 18.98 -10.50
N SER A 22 34.91 19.81 -10.48
CA SER A 22 35.75 20.01 -9.30
C SER A 22 35.19 21.01 -8.27
N ARG A 23 34.09 21.69 -8.60
CA ARG A 23 33.45 22.73 -7.76
C ARG A 23 32.18 22.23 -7.05
N ALA A 24 31.85 20.95 -7.20
CA ALA A 24 30.69 20.34 -6.55
C ALA A 24 30.96 20.15 -5.05
N PRO A 25 30.13 20.69 -4.14
CA PRO A 25 30.29 20.42 -2.72
C PRO A 25 30.14 18.92 -2.45
N SER A 26 31.11 18.39 -1.71
CA SER A 26 31.24 16.97 -1.40
C SER A 26 30.00 16.43 -0.68
N LYS A 27 29.56 15.23 -1.08
CA LYS A 27 28.70 14.31 -0.32
C LYS A 27 27.28 14.83 -0.03
N GLN A 28 26.41 14.82 -1.05
CA GLN A 28 24.98 14.71 -0.77
C GLN A 28 24.72 13.31 -0.18
N LYS A 29 24.16 13.27 1.04
CA LYS A 29 23.72 12.01 1.64
C LYS A 29 22.70 11.36 0.70
N PRO A 30 22.75 10.03 0.48
CA PRO A 30 21.71 9.37 -0.30
C PRO A 30 20.35 9.68 0.32
N ILE A 31 19.36 10.04 -0.51
CA ILE A 31 17.98 10.21 -0.09
C ILE A 31 17.50 8.84 0.41
N GLN A 32 17.61 8.62 1.72
CA GLN A 32 17.06 7.44 2.39
C GLN A 32 15.55 7.56 2.62
N PHE A 33 14.98 8.74 2.36
CA PHE A 33 13.58 9.06 2.60
C PHE A 33 12.59 8.22 1.77
N PHE A 34 13.04 7.65 0.65
CA PHE A 34 12.20 6.77 -0.17
C PHE A 34 12.40 5.27 0.12
N ALA A 35 13.30 4.94 1.05
CA ALA A 35 13.63 3.57 1.45
C ALA A 35 13.15 3.24 2.87
N GLU A 36 12.35 4.10 3.50
CA GLU A 36 11.72 3.73 4.77
C GLU A 36 10.59 2.72 4.55
N THR A 37 10.74 1.63 5.27
CA THR A 37 10.21 0.30 5.00
C THR A 37 9.00 0.05 5.89
N THR A 38 7.78 0.36 5.46
CA THR A 38 6.54 -0.01 6.20
C THR A 38 5.28 -0.37 5.38
N PRO A 39 5.25 -0.57 4.04
CA PRO A 39 3.98 -0.88 3.36
C PRO A 39 3.52 -2.36 3.45
N SER A 40 4.34 -3.29 3.96
CA SER A 40 4.05 -4.74 3.83
C SER A 40 3.20 -5.32 4.96
N LEU A 41 3.34 -4.83 6.19
CA LEU A 41 2.56 -5.28 7.33
C LEU A 41 1.15 -4.69 7.29
N GLU A 42 1.02 -3.37 7.08
CA GLU A 42 -0.29 -2.70 6.97
C GLU A 42 -1.14 -3.29 5.83
N LYS A 43 -0.55 -3.60 4.66
CA LYS A 43 -1.29 -4.23 3.56
C LYS A 43 -1.83 -5.63 3.91
N ARG A 44 -1.19 -6.36 4.84
CA ARG A 44 -1.67 -7.68 5.27
C ARG A 44 -2.83 -7.56 6.25
N THR A 45 -2.71 -6.70 7.26
CA THR A 45 -3.79 -6.43 8.22
C THR A 45 -5.03 -5.88 7.52
N ASN A 46 -4.87 -4.97 6.56
CA ASN A 46 -5.98 -4.42 5.78
C ASN A 46 -6.76 -5.46 4.97
N ARG A 47 -6.08 -6.46 4.39
CA ARG A 47 -6.76 -7.54 3.65
C ARG A 47 -7.58 -8.43 4.57
N SER A 48 -7.05 -8.76 5.75
CA SER A 48 -7.77 -9.56 6.75
C SER A 48 -9.01 -8.82 7.27
N VAL A 49 -8.92 -7.51 7.49
CA VAL A 49 -10.06 -6.66 7.87
C VAL A 49 -11.12 -6.64 6.76
N GLN A 50 -10.72 -6.41 5.51
CA GLN A 50 -11.65 -6.42 4.37
C GLN A 50 -12.36 -7.78 4.23
N ASN A 51 -11.63 -8.88 4.38
CA ASN A 51 -12.21 -10.22 4.35
C ASN A 51 -13.24 -10.44 5.47
N ALA A 52 -12.97 -9.96 6.68
CA ALA A 52 -13.92 -10.05 7.79
C ALA A 52 -15.19 -9.24 7.49
N GLU A 53 -15.05 -8.02 6.97
CA GLU A 53 -16.17 -7.16 6.60
C GLU A 53 -17.04 -7.78 5.48
N ILE A 54 -16.42 -8.38 4.46
CA ILE A 54 -17.15 -9.06 3.37
C ILE A 54 -17.92 -10.27 3.91
N LYS A 55 -17.30 -11.10 4.74
CA LYS A 55 -17.98 -12.26 5.35
C LYS A 55 -19.16 -11.85 6.20
N LEU A 56 -18.99 -10.81 7.02
CA LEU A 56 -20.06 -10.32 7.88
C LEU A 56 -21.17 -9.67 7.05
N ALA A 57 -20.84 -8.94 5.98
CA ALA A 57 -21.82 -8.40 5.02
C ALA A 57 -22.61 -9.50 4.29
N GLY A 58 -21.95 -10.61 3.93
CA GLY A 58 -22.61 -11.80 3.38
C GLY A 58 -23.62 -12.40 4.36
N TYR A 59 -23.21 -12.56 5.63
CA TYR A 59 -24.12 -13.03 6.69
C TYR A 59 -25.36 -12.15 6.85
N PHE A 60 -25.20 -10.83 6.82
CA PHE A 60 -26.33 -9.90 6.84
C PHE A 60 -27.28 -10.09 5.65
N ALA A 61 -26.73 -10.33 4.46
CA ALA A 61 -27.51 -10.53 3.23
C ALA A 61 -28.25 -11.86 3.21
N GLU A 62 -27.59 -12.96 3.62
CA GLU A 62 -28.16 -14.31 3.65
C GLU A 62 -29.32 -14.42 4.63
N HIS A 63 -29.22 -13.79 5.80
CA HIS A 63 -30.23 -13.88 6.85
C HIS A 63 -31.25 -12.72 6.84
N ASN A 64 -31.20 -11.83 5.85
CA ASN A 64 -32.04 -10.63 5.78
C ASN A 64 -32.06 -9.81 7.09
N ILE A 65 -30.89 -9.67 7.71
CA ILE A 65 -30.74 -8.95 8.97
C ILE A 65 -30.70 -7.44 8.65
N PRO A 66 -31.43 -6.60 9.39
CA PRO A 66 -31.44 -5.17 9.14
C PRO A 66 -30.04 -4.56 9.27
N PHE A 67 -29.62 -3.79 8.27
CA PHE A 67 -28.31 -3.12 8.27
C PHE A 67 -28.13 -2.13 9.42
N LEU A 68 -29.21 -1.70 10.08
CA LEU A 68 -29.14 -0.91 11.31
C LEU A 68 -28.45 -1.69 12.44
N ALA A 69 -28.61 -3.01 12.49
CA ALA A 69 -27.93 -3.84 13.47
C ALA A 69 -26.40 -3.81 13.30
N SER A 70 -25.90 -3.55 12.09
CA SER A 70 -24.44 -3.42 11.85
C SER A 70 -23.82 -2.21 12.57
N ASP A 71 -24.59 -1.14 12.80
CA ASP A 71 -24.08 0.08 13.43
C ASP A 71 -23.68 -0.19 14.88
N HIS A 72 -24.46 -1.00 15.60
CA HIS A 72 -24.19 -1.37 17.00
C HIS A 72 -23.35 -2.64 17.11
N LEU A 73 -23.49 -3.58 16.18
CA LEU A 73 -22.74 -4.83 16.19
C LEU A 73 -21.23 -4.58 16.08
N THR A 74 -20.81 -3.59 15.31
CA THR A 74 -19.37 -3.30 15.17
C THR A 74 -18.75 -2.70 16.42
N ASP A 75 -19.51 -1.95 17.21
CA ASP A 75 -19.06 -1.46 18.51
C ASP A 75 -18.97 -2.64 19.50
N LEU A 76 -19.98 -3.52 19.51
CA LEU A 76 -19.98 -4.74 20.33
C LEU A 76 -18.79 -5.68 20.00
N LEU A 77 -18.46 -5.85 18.72
CA LEU A 77 -17.34 -6.71 18.31
C LEU A 77 -15.99 -6.17 18.79
N LYS A 78 -15.82 -4.86 18.94
CA LYS A 78 -14.62 -4.26 19.52
C LYS A 78 -14.52 -4.50 21.03
N GLU A 79 -15.65 -4.51 21.72
CA GLU A 79 -15.71 -4.80 23.16
C GLU A 79 -15.45 -6.29 23.46
N ILE A 80 -16.01 -7.20 22.64
CA ILE A 80 -15.84 -8.65 22.83
C ILE A 80 -14.41 -9.10 22.50
N PHE A 81 -13.78 -8.50 21.49
CA PHE A 81 -12.45 -8.89 21.00
C PHE A 81 -11.41 -7.76 21.13
N PRO A 82 -11.02 -7.37 22.35
CA PRO A 82 -10.05 -6.30 22.58
C PRO A 82 -8.61 -6.71 22.27
N ASP A 83 -8.34 -8.00 22.08
CA ASP A 83 -7.05 -8.58 21.71
C ASP A 83 -6.81 -8.54 20.20
N SER A 84 -7.86 -8.59 19.39
CA SER A 84 -7.76 -8.65 17.94
C SER A 84 -7.57 -7.28 17.30
N ASP A 85 -6.42 -7.08 16.66
CA ASP A 85 -6.16 -5.89 15.85
C ASP A 85 -7.14 -5.76 14.66
N ILE A 86 -7.65 -6.89 14.17
CA ILE A 86 -8.67 -6.92 13.11
C ILE A 86 -9.99 -6.35 13.62
N ALA A 87 -10.40 -6.72 14.84
CA ALA A 87 -11.63 -6.23 15.45
C ALA A 87 -11.55 -4.73 15.78
N LYS A 88 -10.37 -4.24 16.18
CA LYS A 88 -10.14 -2.80 16.41
C LYS A 88 -10.21 -2.00 15.11
N LEU A 89 -9.60 -2.51 14.05
CA LEU A 89 -9.48 -1.82 12.77
C LEU A 89 -10.75 -1.94 11.91
N MET A 90 -11.57 -2.97 12.12
CA MET A 90 -12.85 -3.09 11.42
C MET A 90 -13.79 -1.93 11.80
N SER A 91 -14.30 -1.27 10.78
CA SER A 91 -15.23 -0.17 10.93
C SER A 91 -16.22 -0.27 9.78
N MET A 92 -17.35 -0.90 10.09
CA MET A 92 -18.42 -1.17 9.15
C MET A 92 -19.74 -0.71 9.75
N LYS A 93 -20.34 0.26 9.09
CA LYS A 93 -21.68 0.75 9.40
C LYS A 93 -22.60 0.48 8.23
N ARG A 94 -23.87 0.86 8.38
CA ARG A 94 -24.94 0.67 7.38
C ARG A 94 -24.52 0.98 5.93
N THR A 95 -23.88 2.12 5.69
CA THR A 95 -23.48 2.58 4.35
C THR A 95 -22.42 1.67 3.73
N LYS A 96 -21.42 1.28 4.52
CA LYS A 96 -20.34 0.39 4.09
C LYS A 96 -20.86 -1.02 3.83
N THR A 97 -21.68 -1.57 4.72
CA THR A 97 -22.33 -2.88 4.53
C THR A 97 -23.16 -2.90 3.26
N THR A 98 -23.98 -1.87 3.03
CA THR A 98 -24.79 -1.76 1.82
C THR A 98 -23.93 -1.68 0.56
N ALA A 99 -22.84 -0.92 0.60
CA ALA A 99 -21.91 -0.79 -0.52
C ALA A 99 -21.22 -2.12 -0.85
N ILE A 100 -20.77 -2.87 0.17
CA ILE A 100 -20.14 -4.18 -0.02
C ILE A 100 -21.13 -5.17 -0.64
N ILE A 101 -22.35 -5.25 -0.11
CA ILE A 101 -23.37 -6.18 -0.63
C ILE A 101 -23.71 -5.84 -2.09
N LYS A 102 -23.93 -4.57 -2.41
CA LYS A 102 -24.33 -4.15 -3.77
C LYS A 102 -23.18 -4.26 -4.78
N ASN A 103 -22.01 -3.74 -4.43
CA ASN A 103 -20.93 -3.50 -5.39
C ASN A 103 -19.89 -4.63 -5.41
N VAL A 104 -19.79 -5.41 -4.34
CA VAL A 104 -18.86 -6.54 -4.27
C VAL A 104 -19.64 -7.83 -4.48
N ILE A 105 -20.49 -8.21 -3.52
CA ILE A 105 -21.20 -9.50 -3.57
C ILE A 105 -22.12 -9.58 -4.80
N GLY A 106 -22.93 -8.55 -5.02
CA GLY A 106 -23.84 -8.47 -6.16
C GLY A 106 -23.13 -8.37 -7.51
N ALA A 107 -21.93 -7.79 -7.58
CA ALA A 107 -21.14 -7.77 -8.81
C ALA A 107 -20.50 -9.13 -9.07
N THR A 108 -19.97 -9.80 -8.05
CA THR A 108 -19.38 -11.14 -8.19
C THR A 108 -20.41 -12.16 -8.66
N GLN A 109 -21.60 -12.21 -8.04
CA GLN A 109 -22.67 -13.13 -8.47
C GLN A 109 -23.12 -12.92 -9.93
N LYS A 110 -23.15 -11.66 -10.40
CA LYS A 110 -23.53 -11.36 -11.79
C LYS A 110 -22.50 -11.81 -12.83
N ASN A 111 -21.22 -11.94 -12.44
CA ASN A 111 -20.17 -12.40 -13.36
C ASN A 111 -20.09 -13.93 -13.47
N GLU A 112 -20.70 -14.66 -12.55
CA GLU A 112 -20.72 -16.14 -12.52
C GLU A 112 -21.98 -16.75 -13.17
N LEU A 113 -22.93 -15.91 -13.60
CA LEU A 113 -24.13 -16.27 -14.36
C LEU A 113 -23.92 -16.01 -15.85
#